data_AF-A0A1H6EEN8-F1
#
_entry.id   AF-A0A1H6EEN8-F1
#
_cell.length_a   1.000
_cell.length_b   1.000
_cell.length_c   1.000
_cell.angle_alpha   90.00
_cell.angle_beta   90.00
_cell.angle_gamma   90.00
#
_symmetry.space_group_name_H-M   'P 1'
#
loop_
_entity.id
_entity.type
_entity.pdbx_description
1 polymer ?
#
loop_
_entity_poly.entity_id
_entity_poly.type
_entity_poly.pdbx_seq_one_letter_code
_entity_poly.pdbx_strand_id
1 'polypeptide(L)'
;MAGIGADVEAIQQASVDIDEARNAVEQALQQLQGQLEGPVANWKGAAADVFRKLMEQYEASGKKIIQKLDELGQNVQSSGQDYAATQEDQAQEISKIASLLDG
;
A
#
# COMPACT_ATOMS: atom_id res chain seq x y z
N MET A 1 22.76 3.77 -17.86
CA MET A 1 21.67 2.90 -17.35
C MET A 1 21.32 3.25 -15.90
N ALA A 2 21.10 4.53 -15.57
CA ALA A 2 20.91 4.96 -14.17
C ALA A 2 19.43 5.03 -13.72
N GLY A 3 18.47 4.98 -14.66
CA GLY A 3 17.04 5.03 -14.31
C GLY A 3 16.46 3.69 -13.84
N ILE A 4 16.99 2.57 -14.35
CA ILE A 4 16.38 1.24 -14.20
C ILE A 4 16.40 0.71 -12.76
N GLY A 5 17.55 0.78 -12.08
CA GLY A 5 17.66 0.36 -10.67
C GLY A 5 16.95 1.33 -9.73
N ALA A 6 16.98 2.62 -10.06
CA ALA A 6 16.34 3.67 -9.28
C ALA A 6 14.81 3.53 -9.26
N ASP A 7 14.20 3.09 -10.36
CA ASP A 7 12.74 2.87 -10.45
C ASP A 7 12.29 1.67 -9.60
N VAL A 8 13.07 0.58 -9.58
CA VAL A 8 12.78 -0.62 -8.75
C VAL A 8 12.96 -0.33 -7.26
N GLU A 9 14.02 0.40 -6.89
CA GLU A 9 14.24 0.84 -5.51
C GLU A 9 13.15 1.80 -5.03
N ALA A 10 12.70 2.73 -5.89
CA ALA A 10 11.59 3.63 -5.59
C ALA A 10 10.26 2.88 -5.38
N ILE A 11 10.00 1.83 -6.17
CA ILE A 11 8.84 0.94 -6.02
C ILE A 11 8.88 0.18 -4.70
N GLN A 12 10.04 -0.38 -4.33
CA GLN A 12 10.20 -1.07 -3.05
C GLN A 12 10.02 -0.12 -1.87
N GLN A 13 10.61 1.07 -1.94
CA GLN A 13 10.47 2.07 -0.89
C GLN A 13 9.01 2.51 -0.73
N ALA A 14 8.31 2.77 -1.84
CA ALA A 14 6.89 3.12 -1.79
C ALA A 14 6.04 2.01 -1.16
N SER A 15 6.39 0.73 -1.38
CA SER A 15 5.70 -0.39 -0.75
C SER A 15 5.91 -0.43 0.77
N VAL A 16 7.13 -0.14 1.23
CA VAL A 16 7.44 -0.04 2.67
C VAL A 16 6.68 1.12 3.32
N ASP A 17 6.67 2.29 2.68
CA ASP A 17 5.97 3.48 3.18
C ASP A 17 4.45 3.22 3.30
N ILE A 18 3.89 2.47 2.35
CA ILE A 18 2.49 2.03 2.33
C ILE A 18 2.19 1.12 3.54
N ASP A 19 3.03 0.12 3.79
CA ASP A 19 2.87 -0.80 4.92
C ASP A 19 3.00 -0.08 6.26
N GLU A 20 3.93 0.87 6.38
CA GLU A 20 4.06 1.72 7.58
C GLU A 20 2.81 2.56 7.83
N ALA A 21 2.28 3.22 6.78
CA ALA A 21 1.07 4.01 6.87
C ALA A 21 -0.14 3.15 7.29
N ARG A 22 -0.25 1.93 6.76
CA ARG A 22 -1.26 0.95 7.17
C ARG A 22 -1.15 0.62 8.65
N ASN A 23 0.04 0.25 9.11
CA ASN A 23 0.28 -0.10 10.52
C ASN A 23 -0.06 1.06 11.47
N ALA A 24 0.26 2.30 11.07
CA ALA A 24 -0.07 3.48 11.85
C ALA A 24 -1.60 3.70 11.97
N VAL A 25 -2.35 3.49 10.88
CA VAL A 25 -3.82 3.57 10.90
C VAL A 25 -4.42 2.47 11.78
N GLU A 26 -3.93 1.24 11.69
CA GLU A 26 -4.40 0.13 12.54
C GLU A 26 -4.12 0.40 14.03
N GLN A 27 -2.94 0.91 14.38
CA GLN A 27 -2.64 1.30 15.76
C GLN A 27 -3.53 2.44 16.26
N ALA A 28 -3.79 3.45 15.44
CA ALA A 28 -4.68 4.56 15.81
C ALA A 28 -6.12 4.06 16.06
N LEU A 29 -6.60 3.11 15.26
CA LEU A 29 -7.90 2.45 15.45
C LEU A 29 -7.96 1.68 16.77
N GLN A 30 -6.93 0.88 17.07
CA GLN A 30 -6.86 0.11 18.31
C GLN A 30 -6.77 1.01 19.55
N GLN A 31 -5.97 2.08 19.49
CA GLN A 31 -5.88 3.06 20.57
C GLN A 31 -7.22 3.76 20.80
N LEU A 32 -7.91 4.13 19.71
CA LEU A 32 -9.23 4.73 19.80
C LEU A 32 -10.21 3.76 20.46
N GLN A 33 -10.30 2.50 20.02
CA GLN A 33 -11.15 1.48 20.66
C GLN A 33 -10.83 1.31 22.16
N GLY A 34 -9.55 1.19 22.53
CA GLY A 34 -9.13 1.03 23.93
C GLY A 34 -9.48 2.23 24.81
N GLN A 35 -9.39 3.45 24.28
CA GLN A 35 -9.82 4.66 25.01
C GLN A 35 -11.33 4.72 25.23
N LEU A 36 -12.11 3.94 24.48
CA LEU A 36 -13.57 3.99 24.49
C LEU A 36 -14.23 2.92 25.36
N GLU A 37 -13.55 1.80 25.61
CA GLU A 37 -14.06 0.75 26.50
C GLU A 37 -14.34 1.25 27.93
N GLY A 38 -13.63 2.29 28.39
CA GLY A 38 -13.84 2.89 29.71
C GLY A 38 -15.01 3.90 29.79
N PRO A 39 -15.04 4.96 28.96
CA PRO A 39 -16.05 6.03 29.06
C PRO A 39 -17.42 5.67 28.47
N VAL A 40 -17.47 4.86 27.41
CA VAL A 40 -18.71 4.58 26.66
C VAL A 40 -19.67 3.69 27.45
N ALA A 41 -19.16 2.85 28.37
CA ALA A 41 -19.99 2.04 29.26
C ALA A 41 -20.98 2.88 30.10
N ASN A 42 -20.62 4.14 30.39
CA ASN A 42 -21.43 5.07 31.17
C ASN A 42 -22.16 6.14 30.32
N TRP A 43 -21.87 6.24 29.01
CA TRP A 43 -22.57 7.17 28.12
C TRP A 43 -23.89 6.56 27.65
N LYS A 44 -25.01 7.05 28.18
CA LYS A 44 -26.37 6.74 27.71
C LYS A 44 -26.97 7.91 26.95
N GLY A 45 -27.75 7.61 25.91
CA GLY A 45 -28.52 8.59 25.13
C GLY A 45 -27.87 8.99 23.80
N ALA A 46 -28.41 10.03 23.17
CA ALA A 46 -28.11 10.43 21.80
C ALA A 46 -26.60 10.67 21.52
N ALA A 47 -25.83 11.11 22.52
CA ALA A 47 -24.38 11.29 22.39
C ALA A 47 -23.64 9.96 22.14
N ALA A 48 -24.08 8.86 22.76
CA ALA A 48 -23.51 7.54 22.54
C ALA A 48 -23.79 7.02 21.12
N ASP A 49 -24.95 7.33 20.56
CA ASP A 49 -25.31 6.89 19.21
C ASP A 49 -24.57 7.69 18.12
N VAL A 50 -24.38 8.98 18.32
CA VAL A 50 -23.52 9.80 17.43
C VAL A 50 -22.08 9.28 17.48
N PHE A 51 -21.61 8.95 18.68
CA PHE A 51 -20.26 8.43 18.86
C PHE A 51 -20.07 7.05 18.21
N ARG A 52 -21.02 6.12 18.36
CA ARG A 52 -21.00 4.81 17.67
C ARG A 52 -20.98 4.96 16.15
N LYS A 53 -21.77 5.88 15.60
CA LYS A 53 -21.77 6.16 14.15
C LYS A 53 -20.44 6.73 13.67
N LEU A 54 -19.81 7.60 14.46
CA LEU A 54 -18.48 8.11 14.16
C LEU A 54 -17.45 6.97 14.13
N MET A 55 -17.52 6.06 15.09
CA MET A 55 -16.65 4.87 15.14
C MET A 55 -16.84 3.95 13.94
N GLU A 56 -18.09 3.64 13.57
CA GLU A 56 -18.38 2.83 12.37
C GLU A 56 -17.84 3.49 11.10
N GLN A 57 -18.01 4.81 10.95
CA GLN A 57 -17.46 5.54 9.81
C GLN A 57 -15.94 5.56 9.81
N TYR A 58 -15.32 5.68 10.98
CA TYR A 58 -13.88 5.69 11.12
C TYR A 58 -13.27 4.32 10.79
N GLU A 59 -13.85 3.23 11.30
CA GLU A 59 -13.46 1.86 10.93
C GLU A 59 -13.65 1.58 9.44
N ALA A 60 -14.79 2.01 8.86
CA ALA A 60 -15.05 1.85 7.44
C ALA A 60 -14.04 2.63 6.58
N SER A 61 -13.68 3.84 7.00
CA SER A 61 -12.69 4.67 6.32
C SER A 61 -11.29 4.06 6.43
N GLY A 62 -10.91 3.56 7.60
CA GLY A 62 -9.65 2.85 7.82
C GLY A 62 -9.52 1.61 6.92
N LYS A 63 -10.55 0.75 6.89
CA LYS A 63 -10.58 -0.43 5.99
C LYS A 63 -10.45 -0.03 4.52
N LYS A 64 -11.10 1.06 4.11
CA LYS A 64 -11.01 1.56 2.73
C LYS A 64 -9.61 2.06 2.39
N ILE A 65 -8.93 2.74 3.32
CA ILE A 65 -7.54 3.17 3.15
C ILE A 65 -6.64 1.94 2.99
N ILE A 66 -6.78 0.94 3.88
CA ILE A 66 -6.00 -0.30 3.82
C ILE A 66 -6.21 -1.03 2.49
N GLN A 67 -7.44 -1.18 2.03
CA GLN A 67 -7.72 -1.80 0.73
C GLN A 67 -7.07 -1.04 -0.44
N LYS A 68 -7.07 0.30 -0.41
CA LYS A 68 -6.45 1.11 -1.45
C LYS A 68 -4.93 1.00 -1.42
N LEU A 69 -4.35 0.89 -0.23
CA LEU A 69 -2.93 0.65 -0.02
C LEU A 69 -2.51 -0.74 -0.52
N ASP A 70 -3.29 -1.79 -0.23
CA ASP A 70 -3.06 -3.14 -0.76
C ASP A 70 -3.17 -3.19 -2.29
N GLU A 71 -4.20 -2.55 -2.87
CA GLU A 71 -4.34 -2.40 -4.33
C GLU A 71 -3.14 -1.67 -4.94
N LEU A 72 -2.67 -0.60 -4.30
CA LEU A 72 -1.53 0.18 -4.77
C LEU A 72 -0.24 -0.67 -4.71
N GLY A 73 -0.02 -1.40 -3.62
CA GLY A 73 1.11 -2.32 -3.48
C GLY A 73 1.12 -3.42 -4.53
N GLN A 74 -0.04 -4.04 -4.81
CA GLN A 74 -0.17 -5.04 -5.88
C GLN A 74 0.11 -4.45 -7.25
N ASN A 75 -0.40 -3.25 -7.54
CA ASN A 75 -0.14 -2.57 -8.81
C ASN A 75 1.33 -2.19 -8.98
N VAL A 76 1.97 -1.72 -7.91
CA VAL A 76 3.39 -1.38 -7.86
C VAL A 76 4.26 -2.62 -8.08
N GLN A 77 3.93 -3.73 -7.40
CA GLN A 77 4.64 -5.00 -7.57
C GLN A 77 4.45 -5.60 -8.97
N SER A 78 3.23 -5.55 -9.52
CA SER A 78 2.93 -5.99 -10.89
C SER A 78 3.70 -5.14 -11.90
N SER A 79 3.68 -3.81 -11.74
CA SER A 79 4.41 -2.90 -12.61
C SER A 79 5.91 -3.17 -12.57
N GLY A 80 6.48 -3.47 -11.40
CA GLY A 80 7.88 -3.87 -11.26
C GLY A 80 8.22 -5.17 -11.99
N GLN A 81 7.34 -6.18 -11.93
CA GLN A 81 7.51 -7.44 -12.65
C GLN A 81 7.40 -7.27 -14.17
N ASP A 82 6.40 -6.53 -14.64
CA ASP A 82 6.21 -6.24 -16.07
C ASP A 82 7.39 -5.44 -16.64
N TYR A 83 7.93 -4.50 -15.85
CA TYR A 83 9.10 -3.72 -16.23
C TYR A 83 10.36 -4.58 -16.31
N ALA A 84 10.55 -5.54 -15.40
CA ALA A 84 11.66 -6.49 -15.44
C ALA A 84 11.54 -7.47 -16.62
N ALA A 85 10.35 -7.99 -16.90
CA ALA A 85 10.10 -8.90 -18.03
C ALA A 85 10.35 -8.21 -19.39
N THR A 86 9.83 -6.99 -19.56
CA THR A 86 10.05 -6.19 -20.78
C THR A 86 11.54 -5.89 -20.99
N GLN A 87 12.31 -5.74 -19.92
CA GLN A 87 13.75 -5.57 -20.01
C GLN A 87 14.50 -6.83 -20.46
N GLU A 88 14.11 -8.00 -19.94
CA GLU A 88 14.73 -9.25 -20.34
C GLU A 88 14.51 -9.51 -21.83
N ASP A 89 13.29 -9.25 -22.32
CA ASP A 89 12.96 -9.35 -23.75
C ASP A 89 13.79 -8.38 -24.61
N GLN A 90 13.92 -7.11 -24.19
CA GLN A 90 14.74 -6.13 -24.93
C GLN A 90 16.24 -6.47 -24.93
N ALA A 91 16.78 -6.93 -23.79
CA ALA A 91 18.18 -7.33 -23.69
C ALA A 91 18.47 -8.56 -24.56
N GLN A 92 17.54 -9.51 -24.63
CA GLN A 92 17.65 -10.67 -25.52
C GLN A 92 17.62 -10.25 -26.99
N GLU A 93 16.71 -9.37 -27.39
CA GLU A 93 16.62 -8.86 -28.77
C GLU A 93 17.89 -8.10 -29.19
N ILE A 94 18.42 -7.22 -28.32
CA ILE A 94 19.69 -6.53 -28.58
C ILE A 94 20.85 -7.51 -28.70
N SER A 95 20.92 -8.52 -27.83
CA SER A 95 21.97 -9.55 -27.87
C SER A 95 21.91 -10.35 -29.17
N LYS A 96 20.71 -10.62 -29.66
CA LYS A 96 20.45 -11.27 -30.96
C LYS A 96 20.92 -10.43 -32.14
N ILE A 97 20.61 -9.14 -32.13
CA ILE A 97 21.06 -8.19 -33.15
C ILE A 97 22.58 -8.05 -33.11
N ALA A 98 23.18 -7.89 -31.94
CA ALA A 98 24.63 -7.81 -31.79
C ALA A 98 25.33 -9.06 -32.32
N SER A 99 24.78 -10.25 -32.05
CA SER A 99 25.29 -11.52 -32.56
C SER A 99 25.17 -11.66 -34.09
N LEU A 100 24.17 -11.03 -34.71
CA LEU A 100 23.98 -10.99 -36.16
C LEU A 100 24.88 -9.94 -36.86
N LEU A 101 25.38 -8.95 -36.13
CA LEU A 101 26.28 -7.92 -36.66
C LEU A 101 27.76 -8.28 -36.49
N ASP A 102 28.07 -9.18 -35.55
CA ASP A 102 29.42 -9.68 -35.26
C ASP A 102 29.77 -10.96 -36.07
N GLY A 103 28.77 -11.62 -36.66
CA GLY A 103 28.92 -12.76 -37.57
C GLY A 103 28.83 -12.37 -39.04
#